data_AF-A0A957GN73-F1
#
_entry.id   AF-A0A957GN73-F1
#
_cell.length_a   1.000
_cell.length_b   1.000
_cell.length_c   1.000
_cell.angle_alpha   90.00
_cell.angle_beta   90.00
_cell.angle_gamma   90.00
#
_symmetry.space_group_name_H-M   'P 1'
#
loop_
_entity.id
_entity.type
_entity.pdbx_description
1 polymer ?
#
loop_
_entity_poly.entity_id
_entity_poly.type
_entity_poly.pdbx_seq_one_letter_code
_entity_poly.pdbx_strand_id
1 'polypeptide(L)'
;MIELSFRFTTSNADSSDAAPIRVSLFRPDSGTYTEPAEFIPPLDDAALAEIHWYLELYSDWPTAVERNRAQRVEQKLEGWGNALRQRVLTNEAGMRLWQQFVDTPGDKLLTIDATDPRVLRLPWELLADDSGHLFAQGISVRRRLQQATATPTRPLTLPLRLLVVVARPDDGGFIDPRAVSRPLLAALETLAGQVVVEFLHPPTLAALTNRLRDRRQPPVHLVHFDGHGVYERQQGLGYLLFEDDNHQKDLVDADRIGTLLQQHHIPLMVLNACQSGKQEEANPYASVAARLIRAGVGSVLAMNYSVLVVAAQKFVAAFYGGLATGATVGQAVDNGRFALLANTNRHTVTRRDEDGNPYEEQVKLRDWFLPALYQRAANPVLFDQTTAPPRPAFPTRS
;
A
#
# COMPACT_ATOMS: atom_id res chain seq x y z
N MET A 1 10.24 -15.22 11.69
CA MET A 1 9.59 -13.90 11.68
C MET A 1 9.10 -13.61 13.08
N ILE A 2 9.51 -12.49 13.66
CA ILE A 2 9.11 -12.03 14.99
C ILE A 2 8.05 -10.95 14.81
N GLU A 3 6.92 -11.06 15.52
CA GLU A 3 5.81 -10.12 15.40
C GLU A 3 5.63 -9.30 16.69
N LEU A 4 5.42 -8.00 16.53
CA LEU A 4 4.87 -7.13 17.56
C LEU A 4 3.56 -6.53 17.03
N SER A 5 2.49 -6.63 17.81
CA SER A 5 1.19 -6.07 17.46
C SER A 5 0.89 -4.84 18.31
N PHE A 6 0.53 -3.73 17.68
CA PHE A 6 -0.15 -2.60 18.30
C PHE A 6 -1.66 -2.84 18.13
N ARG A 7 -2.33 -3.28 19.20
CA ARG A 7 -3.74 -3.64 19.18
C ARG A 7 -4.59 -2.47 19.64
N PHE A 8 -5.44 -1.98 18.74
CA PHE A 8 -6.34 -0.86 18.98
C PHE A 8 -7.76 -1.34 19.22
N THR A 9 -8.38 -0.90 20.30
CA THR A 9 -9.75 -1.25 20.67
C THR A 9 -10.57 0.01 20.92
N THR A 10 -11.84 -0.02 20.55
CA THR A 10 -12.82 1.04 20.79
C THR A 10 -13.94 0.48 21.65
N SER A 11 -14.57 1.31 22.49
CA SER A 11 -15.71 0.86 23.28
C SER A 11 -16.92 0.68 22.36
N ASN A 12 -17.47 -0.55 22.31
CA ASN A 12 -18.60 -0.95 21.45
C ASN A 12 -19.91 -0.13 21.60
N ALA A 13 -19.99 0.79 22.57
CA ALA A 13 -21.23 1.52 22.89
C ALA A 13 -21.46 2.77 22.02
N ASP A 14 -20.42 3.30 21.37
CA ASP A 14 -20.53 4.49 20.51
C ASP A 14 -19.78 4.24 19.20
N SER A 15 -20.50 4.03 18.12
CA SER A 15 -19.92 4.09 16.75
C SER A 15 -19.69 5.54 16.30
N SER A 16 -19.51 6.46 17.24
CA SER A 16 -19.28 7.89 16.98
C SER A 16 -17.78 8.16 16.80
N ASP A 17 -17.44 9.17 16.01
CA ASP A 17 -16.05 9.66 15.85
C ASP A 17 -15.42 10.14 17.18
N ALA A 18 -16.19 10.19 18.28
CA ALA A 18 -15.75 10.61 19.61
C ALA A 18 -15.41 9.45 20.56
N ALA A 19 -15.66 8.18 20.17
CA ALA A 19 -15.40 7.05 21.06
C ALA A 19 -13.90 6.96 21.42
N PRO A 20 -13.54 6.72 22.69
CA PRO A 20 -12.14 6.62 23.09
C PRO A 20 -11.48 5.39 22.47
N ILE A 21 -10.28 5.58 21.92
CA ILE A 21 -9.45 4.51 21.38
C ILE A 21 -8.45 4.12 22.45
N ARG A 22 -8.25 2.81 22.63
CA ARG A 22 -7.19 2.28 23.50
C ARG A 22 -6.20 1.45 22.71
N VAL A 23 -4.93 1.52 23.08
CA VAL A 23 -3.84 0.73 22.49
C VAL A 23 -3.18 -0.15 23.53
N SER A 24 -2.93 -1.40 23.18
CA SER A 24 -2.03 -2.30 23.91
C SER A 24 -1.01 -2.90 22.96
N LEU A 25 0.16 -3.27 23.49
CA LEU A 25 1.14 -4.02 22.73
C LEU A 25 0.97 -5.50 23.03
N PHE A 26 1.17 -6.35 22.02
CA PHE A 26 1.09 -7.80 22.15
C PHE A 26 2.20 -8.46 21.33
N ARG A 27 2.94 -9.37 21.96
CA ARG A 27 3.99 -10.18 21.34
C ARG A 27 3.51 -11.64 21.26
N PRO A 28 3.11 -12.13 20.07
CA PRO A 28 2.46 -13.44 19.95
C PRO A 28 3.36 -14.63 20.30
N ASP A 29 4.67 -14.53 20.10
CA ASP A 29 5.65 -15.58 20.38
C ASP A 29 5.80 -15.87 21.88
N SER A 30 5.78 -14.83 22.72
CA SER A 30 5.90 -14.94 24.18
C SER A 30 4.55 -14.88 24.91
N GLY A 31 3.46 -14.54 24.21
CA GLY A 31 2.16 -14.28 24.81
C GLY A 31 2.12 -13.01 25.68
N THR A 32 3.16 -12.18 25.66
CA THR A 32 3.27 -10.99 26.50
C THR A 32 2.40 -9.87 25.95
N TYR A 33 1.66 -9.18 26.83
CA TYR A 33 0.87 -8.00 26.49
C TYR A 33 1.06 -6.88 27.51
N THR A 34 0.77 -5.64 27.10
CA THR A 34 0.68 -4.50 28.01
C THR A 34 -0.76 -4.20 28.35
N GLU A 35 -0.99 -3.55 29.49
CA GLU A 35 -2.30 -2.97 29.81
C GLU A 35 -2.72 -1.95 28.74
N PRO A 36 -4.01 -1.89 28.36
CA PRO A 36 -4.50 -0.90 27.40
C PRO A 36 -4.35 0.53 27.92
N ALA A 37 -3.68 1.38 27.15
CA ALA A 37 -3.57 2.81 27.40
C ALA A 37 -4.49 3.60 26.47
N GLU A 38 -4.86 4.82 26.86
CA GLU A 38 -5.58 5.72 25.96
C GLU A 38 -4.70 6.10 24.75
N PHE A 39 -5.29 6.05 23.56
CA PHE A 39 -4.66 6.43 22.31
C PHE A 39 -5.38 7.63 21.70
N ILE A 40 -4.65 8.72 21.57
CA ILE A 40 -5.09 9.92 20.85
C ILE A 40 -4.25 10.01 19.58
N PRO A 41 -4.85 9.95 18.37
CA PRO A 41 -4.14 10.13 17.11
C PRO A 41 -3.30 11.41 17.14
N PRO A 42 -1.97 11.33 16.89
CA PRO A 42 -1.11 12.52 16.95
C PRO A 42 -1.22 13.41 15.71
N LEU A 43 -1.85 12.92 14.64
CA LEU A 43 -2.10 13.67 13.42
C LEU A 43 -3.60 13.95 13.32
N ASP A 44 -3.96 15.23 13.33
CA ASP A 44 -5.31 15.70 13.09
C ASP A 44 -5.63 15.77 11.60
N ASP A 45 -6.85 16.23 11.26
CA ASP A 45 -7.28 16.39 9.87
C ASP A 45 -6.41 17.39 9.09
N ALA A 46 -5.92 18.45 9.76
CA ALA A 46 -5.06 19.44 9.13
C ALA A 46 -3.70 18.85 8.72
N ALA A 47 -3.08 18.06 9.61
CA ALA A 47 -1.82 17.36 9.30
C ALA A 47 -2.00 16.37 8.15
N LEU A 48 -3.10 15.62 8.12
CA LEU A 48 -3.40 14.68 7.04
C LEU A 48 -3.73 15.39 5.72
N ALA A 49 -4.40 16.55 5.78
CA ALA A 49 -4.62 17.40 4.61
C ALA A 49 -3.32 17.96 4.03
N GLU A 50 -2.32 18.29 4.87
CA GLU A 50 -0.99 18.69 4.39
C GLU A 50 -0.25 17.53 3.69
N ILE A 51 -0.34 16.31 4.23
CA ILE A 51 0.22 15.11 3.58
C ILE A 51 -0.46 14.87 2.23
N HIS A 52 -1.78 14.93 2.20
CA HIS A 52 -2.57 14.77 0.97
C HIS A 52 -2.16 15.81 -0.08
N TRP A 53 -2.14 17.11 0.28
CA TRP A 53 -1.71 18.17 -0.63
C TRP A 53 -0.29 17.94 -1.15
N TYR A 54 0.62 17.54 -0.28
CA TYR A 54 2.02 17.32 -0.66
C TYR A 54 2.20 16.15 -1.62
N LEU A 55 1.47 15.05 -1.41
CA LEU A 55 1.59 13.86 -2.26
C LEU A 55 0.84 14.00 -3.58
N GLU A 56 -0.32 14.64 -3.59
CA GLU A 56 -1.21 14.64 -4.75
C GLU A 56 -1.18 15.93 -5.56
N LEU A 57 -1.03 17.10 -4.91
CA LEU A 57 -1.24 18.39 -5.57
C LEU A 57 0.05 19.16 -5.85
N TYR A 58 1.03 19.04 -4.95
CA TYR A 58 2.30 19.78 -5.08
C TYR A 58 3.01 19.49 -6.41
N SER A 59 3.02 18.23 -6.84
CA SER A 59 3.75 17.83 -8.04
C SER A 59 3.16 18.38 -9.34
N ASP A 60 1.87 18.72 -9.37
CA ASP A 60 1.24 19.31 -10.55
C ASP A 60 1.64 20.78 -10.74
N TRP A 61 1.86 21.49 -9.63
CA TRP A 61 2.15 22.93 -9.63
C TRP A 61 3.27 23.31 -8.65
N PRO A 62 4.54 22.93 -8.92
CA PRO A 62 5.64 23.07 -7.97
C PRO A 62 6.27 24.48 -7.97
N THR A 63 5.47 25.54 -7.85
CA THR A 63 5.98 26.93 -7.85
C THR A 63 6.81 27.23 -6.59
N ALA A 64 7.49 28.39 -6.55
CA ALA A 64 8.33 28.76 -5.41
C ALA A 64 7.58 28.77 -4.07
N VAL A 65 6.31 29.20 -4.07
CA VAL A 65 5.47 29.24 -2.86
C VAL A 65 5.13 27.81 -2.41
N GLU A 66 4.67 26.95 -3.33
CA GLU A 66 4.38 25.56 -3.04
C GLU A 66 5.63 24.79 -2.59
N ARG A 67 6.81 25.08 -3.14
CA ARG A 67 8.08 24.48 -2.68
C ARG A 67 8.36 24.74 -1.22
N ASN A 68 8.18 25.98 -0.77
CA ASN A 68 8.36 26.32 0.64
C ASN A 68 7.35 25.56 1.53
N ARG A 69 6.13 25.32 1.04
CA ARG A 69 5.14 24.49 1.75
C ARG A 69 5.54 23.01 1.76
N ALA A 70 6.00 22.47 0.63
CA ALA A 70 6.49 21.11 0.50
C ALA A 70 7.67 20.84 1.45
N GLN A 71 8.66 21.73 1.51
CA GLN A 71 9.79 21.61 2.44
C GLN A 71 9.35 21.59 3.91
N ARG A 72 8.34 22.38 4.29
CA ARG A 72 7.76 22.33 5.64
C ARG A 72 7.07 20.99 5.93
N VAL A 73 6.43 20.37 4.94
CA VAL A 73 5.87 19.02 5.09
C VAL A 73 6.99 18.00 5.22
N GLU A 74 8.01 18.06 4.37
CA GLU A 74 9.18 17.16 4.41
C GLU A 74 9.90 17.19 5.75
N GLN A 75 10.05 18.36 6.38
CA GLN A 75 10.66 18.53 7.71
C GLN A 75 9.80 17.95 8.84
N LYS A 76 8.50 17.74 8.61
CA LYS A 76 7.58 17.18 9.61
C LYS A 76 7.42 15.67 9.52
N LEU A 77 7.82 15.04 8.41
CA LEU A 77 7.59 13.60 8.17
C LEU A 77 8.17 12.74 9.30
N GLU A 78 9.42 12.96 9.68
CA GLU A 78 10.09 12.27 10.79
C GLU A 78 9.43 12.62 12.14
N GLY A 79 9.04 13.87 12.33
CA GLY A 79 8.34 14.33 13.53
C GLY A 79 6.99 13.62 13.73
N TRP A 80 6.24 13.43 12.65
CA TRP A 80 4.98 12.67 12.66
C TRP A 80 5.21 11.18 12.95
N GLY A 81 6.25 10.57 12.36
CA GLY A 81 6.67 9.20 12.68
C GLY A 81 7.00 9.02 14.17
N ASN A 82 7.78 9.94 14.73
CA ASN A 82 8.12 9.95 16.16
C ASN A 82 6.89 10.16 17.05
N ALA A 83 5.98 11.05 16.67
CA ALA A 83 4.74 11.28 17.40
C ALA A 83 3.85 10.03 17.44
N LEU A 84 3.72 9.30 16.31
CA LEU A 84 3.01 8.02 16.26
C LEU A 84 3.61 7.01 17.23
N ARG A 85 4.94 6.86 17.24
CA ARG A 85 5.63 5.95 18.16
C ARG A 85 5.41 6.32 19.62
N GLN A 86 5.56 7.60 19.98
CA GLN A 86 5.36 8.09 21.35
C GLN A 86 3.93 7.89 21.86
N ARG A 87 2.92 8.01 20.97
CA ARG A 87 1.51 7.78 21.34
C ARG A 87 1.17 6.31 21.59
N VAL A 88 1.97 5.37 21.08
CA VAL A 88 1.78 3.95 21.35
C VAL A 88 2.65 3.47 22.52
N LEU A 89 3.88 3.96 22.63
CA LEU A 89 4.83 3.59 23.67
C LEU A 89 4.72 4.50 24.91
N THR A 90 3.55 4.49 25.56
CA THR A 90 3.22 5.45 26.63
C THR A 90 3.79 5.10 28.01
N ASN A 91 4.19 3.85 28.24
CA ASN A 91 4.66 3.37 29.53
C ASN A 91 5.92 2.51 29.42
N GLU A 92 6.60 2.30 30.55
CA GLU A 92 7.85 1.52 30.61
C GLU A 92 7.69 0.07 30.13
N ALA A 93 6.53 -0.55 30.35
CA ALA A 93 6.27 -1.92 29.89
C ALA A 93 6.24 -1.98 28.35
N GLY A 94 5.58 -1.01 27.70
CA GLY A 94 5.55 -0.88 26.25
C GLY A 94 6.92 -0.57 25.67
N MET A 95 7.69 0.34 26.30
CA MET A 95 9.07 0.63 25.87
C MET A 95 9.98 -0.59 25.99
N ARG A 96 9.89 -1.36 27.08
CA ARG A 96 10.65 -2.62 27.23
C ARG A 96 10.27 -3.64 26.17
N LEU A 97 8.98 -3.81 25.89
CA LEU A 97 8.52 -4.77 24.90
C LEU A 97 8.96 -4.38 23.48
N TRP A 98 8.91 -3.08 23.16
CA TRP A 98 9.47 -2.53 21.93
C TRP A 98 10.97 -2.80 21.81
N GLN A 99 11.75 -2.51 22.85
CA GLN A 99 13.19 -2.72 22.84
C GLN A 99 13.54 -4.21 22.64
N GLN A 100 12.86 -5.11 23.36
CA GLN A 100 13.03 -6.55 23.17
C GLN A 100 12.70 -7.00 21.73
N PHE A 101 11.67 -6.41 21.12
CA PHE A 101 11.32 -6.69 19.72
C PHE A 101 12.41 -6.22 18.77
N VAL A 102 12.93 -5.01 18.95
CA VAL A 102 14.02 -4.43 18.16
C VAL A 102 15.33 -5.20 18.34
N ASP A 103 15.63 -5.69 19.55
CA ASP A 103 16.89 -6.41 19.83
C ASP A 103 16.86 -7.87 19.37
N THR A 104 15.68 -8.46 19.14
CA THR A 104 15.58 -9.85 18.71
C THR A 104 16.10 -10.00 17.27
N PRO A 105 17.10 -10.85 16.97
CA PRO A 105 17.62 -11.00 15.61
C PRO A 105 16.64 -11.73 14.68
N GLY A 106 16.62 -11.33 13.40
CA GLY A 106 15.80 -11.95 12.34
C GLY A 106 14.74 -11.01 11.76
N ASP A 107 13.98 -11.51 10.79
CA ASP A 107 12.91 -10.75 10.13
C ASP A 107 11.82 -10.34 11.13
N LYS A 108 11.46 -9.06 11.12
CA LYS A 108 10.51 -8.46 12.07
C LYS A 108 9.29 -7.91 11.36
N LEU A 109 8.15 -8.01 12.02
CA LEU A 109 6.87 -7.53 11.53
C LEU A 109 6.14 -6.74 12.62
N LEU A 110 5.94 -5.45 12.37
CA LEU A 110 5.05 -4.62 13.16
C LEU A 110 3.63 -4.68 12.57
N THR A 111 2.66 -5.08 13.40
CA THR A 111 1.27 -5.22 13.01
C THR A 111 0.42 -4.16 13.70
N ILE A 112 -0.21 -3.29 12.92
CA ILE A 112 -1.26 -2.37 13.36
C ILE A 112 -2.57 -3.14 13.35
N ASP A 113 -2.99 -3.65 14.50
CA ASP A 113 -4.17 -4.52 14.66
C ASP A 113 -5.39 -3.68 15.08
N ALA A 114 -6.13 -3.18 14.10
CA ALA A 114 -7.16 -2.17 14.27
C ALA A 114 -8.35 -2.36 13.32
N THR A 115 -9.53 -1.94 13.75
CA THR A 115 -10.74 -1.83 12.91
C THR A 115 -11.23 -0.39 12.78
N ASP A 116 -10.74 0.52 13.62
CA ASP A 116 -11.15 1.93 13.64
C ASP A 116 -10.49 2.71 12.47
N PRO A 117 -11.27 3.36 11.59
CA PRO A 117 -10.77 4.18 10.49
C PRO A 117 -9.81 5.30 10.92
N ARG A 118 -10.01 5.89 12.12
CA ARG A 118 -9.13 6.95 12.68
C ARG A 118 -7.71 6.44 12.94
N VAL A 119 -7.56 5.14 13.20
CA VAL A 119 -6.26 4.46 13.34
C VAL A 119 -5.73 4.02 11.98
N LEU A 120 -6.57 3.41 11.15
CA LEU A 120 -6.14 2.83 9.87
C LEU A 120 -5.65 3.89 8.87
N ARG A 121 -6.21 5.10 8.93
CA ARG A 121 -5.81 6.24 8.07
C ARG A 121 -4.45 6.85 8.39
N LEU A 122 -3.88 6.56 9.57
CA LEU A 122 -2.60 7.13 9.96
C LEU A 122 -1.45 6.54 9.13
N PRO A 123 -0.42 7.34 8.81
CA PRO A 123 0.73 6.91 8.02
C PRO A 123 1.74 6.16 8.91
N TRP A 124 1.38 4.97 9.38
CA TRP A 124 2.23 4.11 10.21
C TRP A 124 3.59 3.78 9.58
N GLU A 125 3.66 3.91 8.26
CA GLU A 125 4.87 3.81 7.44
C GLU A 125 5.92 4.88 7.74
N LEU A 126 5.53 6.00 8.36
CA LEU A 126 6.45 7.04 8.83
C LEU A 126 7.16 6.65 10.12
N LEU A 127 6.75 5.58 10.80
CA LEU A 127 7.40 5.16 12.04
C LEU A 127 8.92 5.02 11.83
N ALA A 128 9.63 5.60 12.78
CA ALA A 128 11.09 5.63 12.84
C ALA A 128 11.52 5.66 14.31
N ASP A 129 12.76 5.28 14.53
CA ASP A 129 13.47 5.51 15.80
C ASP A 129 14.79 6.23 15.52
N ASP A 130 15.66 6.30 16.53
CA ASP A 130 16.95 6.98 16.45
C ASP A 130 17.89 6.33 15.42
N SER A 131 17.62 5.09 14.99
CA SER A 131 18.36 4.38 13.93
C SER A 131 17.77 4.60 12.52
N GLY A 132 16.66 5.35 12.40
CA GLY A 132 16.01 5.68 11.13
C GLY A 132 14.67 4.97 10.91
N HIS A 133 14.22 4.90 9.67
CA HIS A 133 12.92 4.30 9.33
C HIS A 133 12.87 2.80 9.62
N LEU A 134 11.73 2.28 10.12
CA LEU A 134 11.61 0.87 10.51
C LEU A 134 11.90 -0.12 9.37
N PHE A 135 11.41 0.17 8.15
CA PHE A 135 11.66 -0.70 6.99
C PHE A 135 13.15 -0.76 6.63
N ALA A 136 13.92 0.30 6.91
CA ALA A 136 15.37 0.33 6.71
C ALA A 136 16.13 -0.58 7.69
N GLN A 137 15.47 -0.98 8.78
CA GLN A 137 16.00 -1.83 9.84
C GLN A 137 15.50 -3.28 9.75
N GLY A 138 14.83 -3.65 8.65
CA GLY A 138 14.22 -4.98 8.48
C GLY A 138 12.95 -5.20 9.29
N ILE A 139 12.26 -4.12 9.69
CA ILE A 139 10.95 -4.17 10.36
C ILE A 139 9.88 -3.77 9.35
N SER A 140 9.19 -4.75 8.77
CA SER A 140 8.04 -4.50 7.90
C SER A 140 6.84 -4.00 8.71
N VAL A 141 6.01 -3.15 8.12
CA VAL A 141 4.78 -2.65 8.75
C VAL A 141 3.57 -3.11 7.97
N ARG A 142 2.57 -3.68 8.66
CA ARG A 142 1.27 -4.07 8.09
C ARG A 142 0.10 -3.60 8.94
N ARG A 143 -1.09 -3.52 8.33
CA ARG A 143 -2.38 -3.42 9.02
C ARG A 143 -3.05 -4.80 9.05
N ARG A 144 -3.63 -5.16 10.18
CA ARG A 144 -4.48 -6.35 10.36
C ARG A 144 -5.83 -5.91 10.91
N LEU A 145 -6.91 -6.45 10.36
CA LEU A 145 -8.24 -6.28 10.94
C LEU A 145 -8.48 -7.44 11.90
N GLN A 146 -8.81 -7.11 13.14
CA GLN A 146 -9.13 -8.07 14.19
C GLN A 146 -10.08 -9.16 13.65
N GLN A 147 -9.81 -10.44 13.99
CA GLN A 147 -10.57 -11.64 13.58
C GLN A 147 -10.36 -12.19 12.15
N ALA A 148 -9.17 -12.06 11.57
CA ALA A 148 -8.89 -12.76 10.33
C ALA A 148 -8.12 -14.07 10.58
N THR A 149 -8.79 -15.22 10.37
CA THR A 149 -8.13 -16.53 10.34
C THR A 149 -7.15 -16.60 9.17
N ALA A 150 -5.97 -17.18 9.38
CA ALA A 150 -5.02 -17.41 8.30
C ALA A 150 -5.64 -18.38 7.27
N THR A 151 -5.70 -17.95 6.01
CA THR A 151 -5.93 -18.88 4.90
C THR A 151 -4.57 -19.42 4.46
N PRO A 152 -4.35 -20.75 4.44
CA PRO A 152 -3.12 -21.32 3.91
C PRO A 152 -2.93 -20.89 2.46
N THR A 153 -1.81 -20.22 2.17
CA THR A 153 -1.42 -19.93 0.78
C THR A 153 -0.51 -21.05 0.29
N ARG A 154 -0.88 -21.69 -0.81
CA ARG A 154 0.02 -22.62 -1.50
C ARG A 154 1.11 -21.81 -2.21
N PRO A 155 2.40 -22.18 -2.11
CA PRO A 155 3.44 -21.55 -2.91
C PRO A 155 3.10 -21.64 -4.40
N LEU A 156 3.22 -20.51 -5.08
CA LEU A 156 3.03 -20.33 -6.51
C LEU A 156 4.34 -20.62 -7.24
N THR A 157 4.25 -21.05 -8.49
CA THR A 157 5.41 -21.32 -9.35
C THR A 157 5.68 -20.13 -10.26
N LEU A 158 6.95 -19.90 -10.60
CA LEU A 158 7.31 -18.91 -11.61
C LEU A 158 6.93 -19.39 -13.04
N PRO A 159 6.73 -18.46 -13.99
CA PRO A 159 6.71 -17.00 -13.80
C PRO A 159 5.47 -16.51 -13.02
N LEU A 160 5.60 -15.38 -12.33
CA LEU A 160 4.51 -14.67 -11.68
C LEU A 160 3.49 -14.23 -12.74
N ARG A 161 2.23 -14.63 -12.61
CA ARG A 161 1.16 -14.33 -13.58
C ARG A 161 0.25 -13.23 -13.04
N LEU A 162 0.45 -12.02 -13.52
CA LEU A 162 -0.27 -10.83 -13.07
C LEU A 162 -1.42 -10.52 -14.03
N LEU A 163 -2.65 -10.51 -13.54
CA LEU A 163 -3.79 -9.96 -14.26
C LEU A 163 -3.96 -8.48 -13.88
N VAL A 164 -3.82 -7.59 -14.84
CA VAL A 164 -3.99 -6.14 -14.68
C VAL A 164 -5.38 -5.75 -15.16
N VAL A 165 -6.13 -5.07 -14.30
CA VAL A 165 -7.43 -4.49 -14.59
C VAL A 165 -7.26 -2.98 -14.61
N VAL A 166 -7.43 -2.37 -15.77
CA VAL A 166 -7.39 -0.91 -15.94
C VAL A 166 -8.81 -0.46 -16.29
N ALA A 167 -9.52 0.11 -15.32
CA ALA A 167 -10.90 0.58 -15.51
C ALA A 167 -10.93 2.11 -15.64
N ARG A 168 -11.50 2.61 -16.74
CA ARG A 168 -11.54 4.03 -17.10
C ARG A 168 -12.89 4.38 -17.73
N PRO A 169 -14.00 4.34 -16.96
CA PRO A 169 -15.32 4.64 -17.49
C PRO A 169 -15.42 6.08 -18.00
N ASP A 170 -16.18 6.31 -19.07
CA ASP A 170 -16.32 7.60 -19.77
C ASP A 170 -16.93 8.67 -18.86
N ASP A 171 -17.93 8.29 -18.05
CA ASP A 171 -18.54 9.15 -17.03
C ASP A 171 -17.71 9.22 -15.73
N GLY A 172 -16.52 8.59 -15.71
CA GLY A 172 -15.49 8.56 -14.66
C GLY A 172 -14.89 9.90 -14.25
N GLY A 173 -14.93 10.89 -15.15
CA GLY A 173 -14.09 12.09 -15.08
C GLY A 173 -12.78 11.90 -15.86
N PHE A 174 -11.91 12.91 -15.86
CA PHE A 174 -10.60 12.77 -16.53
C PHE A 174 -9.69 11.87 -15.70
N ILE A 175 -9.32 10.74 -16.28
CA ILE A 175 -8.35 9.81 -15.73
C ILE A 175 -7.30 9.65 -16.81
N ASP A 176 -6.07 10.13 -16.59
CA ASP A 176 -5.05 10.07 -17.64
C ASP A 176 -4.84 8.60 -18.08
N PRO A 177 -5.22 8.23 -19.33
CA PRO A 177 -5.13 6.85 -19.82
C PRO A 177 -3.69 6.34 -19.89
N ARG A 178 -2.71 7.26 -19.81
CA ARG A 178 -1.27 6.97 -19.88
C ARG A 178 -0.60 6.92 -18.51
N ALA A 179 -1.30 7.26 -17.42
CA ALA A 179 -0.69 7.46 -16.11
C ALA A 179 -0.21 6.17 -15.41
N VAL A 180 -0.61 4.98 -15.86
CA VAL A 180 -0.17 3.73 -15.18
C VAL A 180 0.14 2.57 -16.12
N SER A 181 -0.58 2.36 -17.23
CA SER A 181 -0.40 1.16 -18.08
C SER A 181 0.98 1.04 -18.75
N ARG A 182 1.43 2.07 -19.48
CA ARG A 182 2.78 2.11 -20.09
C ARG A 182 3.90 2.11 -19.04
N PRO A 183 3.81 2.92 -17.97
CA PRO A 183 4.80 2.90 -16.92
C PRO A 183 4.93 1.53 -16.22
N LEU A 184 3.79 0.92 -15.87
CA LEU A 184 3.70 -0.43 -15.31
C LEU A 184 4.33 -1.46 -16.25
N LEU A 185 3.99 -1.41 -17.55
CA LEU A 185 4.60 -2.27 -18.56
C LEU A 185 6.12 -2.10 -18.61
N ALA A 186 6.63 -0.87 -18.72
CA ALA A 186 8.06 -0.61 -18.75
C ALA A 186 8.78 -1.13 -17.49
N ALA A 187 8.15 -0.99 -16.31
CA ALA A 187 8.66 -1.54 -15.06
C ALA A 187 8.70 -3.08 -15.10
N LEU A 188 7.64 -3.72 -15.61
CA LEU A 188 7.53 -5.18 -15.68
C LEU A 188 8.36 -5.81 -16.82
N GLU A 189 8.64 -5.07 -17.89
CA GLU A 189 9.56 -5.46 -18.97
C GLU A 189 10.99 -5.70 -18.43
N THR A 190 11.42 -4.94 -17.42
CA THR A 190 12.70 -5.20 -16.74
C THR A 190 12.73 -6.54 -16.00
N LEU A 191 11.57 -7.17 -15.79
CA LEU A 191 11.38 -8.45 -15.13
C LEU A 191 11.00 -9.57 -16.13
N ALA A 192 11.32 -9.39 -17.41
CA ALA A 192 11.02 -10.34 -18.47
C ALA A 192 11.47 -11.77 -18.10
N GLY A 193 10.58 -12.74 -18.33
CA GLY A 193 10.80 -14.15 -17.99
C GLY A 193 10.48 -14.53 -16.54
N GLN A 194 10.40 -13.54 -15.63
CA GLN A 194 9.99 -13.76 -14.23
C GLN A 194 8.54 -13.36 -13.98
N VAL A 195 8.05 -12.34 -14.69
CA VAL A 195 6.67 -11.86 -14.62
C VAL A 195 6.01 -11.94 -16.00
N VAL A 196 4.81 -12.51 -16.05
CA VAL A 196 3.91 -12.52 -17.21
C VAL A 196 2.71 -11.65 -16.87
N VAL A 197 2.44 -10.68 -17.74
CA VAL A 197 1.36 -9.70 -17.55
C VAL A 197 0.27 -9.98 -18.55
N GLU A 198 -0.97 -10.02 -18.07
CA GLU A 198 -2.17 -10.07 -18.87
C GLU A 198 -3.03 -8.86 -18.55
N PHE A 199 -3.53 -8.16 -19.56
CA PHE A 199 -4.50 -7.07 -19.37
C PHE A 199 -5.91 -7.61 -19.57
N LEU A 200 -6.78 -7.35 -18.60
CA LEU A 200 -8.20 -7.68 -18.73
C LEU A 200 -8.86 -6.71 -19.71
N HIS A 201 -9.52 -7.24 -20.74
CA HIS A 201 -10.33 -6.47 -21.66
C HIS A 201 -11.62 -7.23 -22.03
N PRO A 202 -12.82 -6.60 -21.89
CA PRO A 202 -13.05 -5.29 -21.28
C PRO A 202 -12.83 -5.33 -19.74
N PRO A 203 -12.59 -4.20 -19.06
CA PRO A 203 -12.34 -4.16 -17.62
C PRO A 203 -13.65 -4.19 -16.82
N THR A 204 -14.51 -5.17 -17.12
CA THR A 204 -15.78 -5.41 -16.44
C THR A 204 -15.64 -6.51 -15.39
N LEU A 205 -16.50 -6.51 -14.37
CA LEU A 205 -16.53 -7.60 -13.39
C LEU A 205 -16.89 -8.95 -14.02
N ALA A 206 -17.75 -8.94 -15.05
CA ALA A 206 -18.12 -10.13 -15.80
C ALA A 206 -16.90 -10.73 -16.52
N ALA A 207 -16.09 -9.90 -17.18
CA ALA A 207 -14.85 -10.33 -17.83
C ALA A 207 -13.85 -10.88 -16.81
N LEU A 208 -13.66 -10.21 -15.67
CA LEU A 208 -12.79 -10.69 -14.59
C LEU A 208 -13.25 -12.07 -14.09
N THR A 209 -14.55 -12.23 -13.83
CA THR A 209 -15.14 -13.49 -13.39
C THR A 209 -14.93 -14.60 -14.41
N ASN A 210 -15.16 -14.32 -15.69
CA ASN A 210 -14.97 -15.29 -16.77
C ASN A 210 -13.50 -15.69 -16.91
N ARG A 211 -12.58 -14.72 -16.85
CA ARG A 211 -11.14 -14.98 -16.96
C ARG A 211 -10.61 -15.84 -15.82
N LEU A 212 -11.04 -15.60 -14.58
CA LEU A 212 -10.62 -16.40 -13.43
C LEU A 212 -11.21 -17.82 -13.45
N ARG A 213 -12.37 -18.01 -14.09
CA ARG A 213 -13.00 -19.34 -14.27
C ARG A 213 -12.42 -20.15 -15.43
N ASP A 214 -11.83 -19.51 -16.43
CA ASP A 214 -11.36 -20.19 -17.63
C ASP A 214 -10.12 -21.07 -17.36
N ARG A 215 -10.34 -22.35 -17.11
CA ARG A 215 -9.29 -23.35 -16.88
C ARG A 215 -8.45 -23.69 -18.12
N ARG A 216 -8.83 -23.20 -19.30
CA ARG A 216 -8.04 -23.39 -20.53
C ARG A 216 -6.88 -22.39 -20.60
N GLN A 217 -6.95 -21.31 -19.84
CA GLN A 217 -5.88 -20.31 -19.75
C GLN A 217 -4.98 -20.59 -18.55
N PRO A 218 -3.72 -20.10 -18.56
CA PRO A 218 -2.85 -20.20 -17.39
C PRO A 218 -3.50 -19.56 -16.15
N PRO A 219 -3.23 -20.11 -14.94
CA PRO A 219 -3.78 -19.56 -13.71
C PRO A 219 -3.31 -18.13 -13.49
N VAL A 220 -4.19 -17.29 -12.98
CA VAL A 220 -3.82 -15.97 -12.47
C VAL A 220 -3.23 -16.15 -11.08
N HIS A 221 -2.11 -15.50 -10.81
CA HIS A 221 -1.46 -15.53 -9.49
C HIS A 221 -1.88 -14.31 -8.67
N LEU A 222 -1.88 -13.12 -9.28
CA LEU A 222 -2.16 -11.86 -8.61
C LEU A 222 -3.05 -10.98 -9.48
N VAL A 223 -3.83 -10.12 -8.84
CA VAL A 223 -4.62 -9.08 -9.53
C VAL A 223 -4.07 -7.71 -9.17
N HIS A 224 -3.77 -6.90 -10.18
CA HIS A 224 -3.46 -5.48 -10.04
C HIS A 224 -4.63 -4.68 -10.59
N PHE A 225 -5.33 -3.97 -9.72
CA PHE A 225 -6.39 -3.06 -10.11
C PHE A 225 -5.87 -1.63 -10.13
N ASP A 226 -6.02 -0.99 -11.28
CA ASP A 226 -5.68 0.40 -11.51
C ASP A 226 -6.96 1.13 -11.96
N GLY A 227 -7.51 1.93 -11.07
CA GLY A 227 -8.81 2.58 -11.27
C GLY A 227 -9.17 3.47 -10.09
N HIS A 228 -10.48 3.60 -9.82
CA HIS A 228 -10.99 4.37 -8.69
C HIS A 228 -11.62 3.47 -7.63
N GLY A 229 -11.47 3.90 -6.38
CA GLY A 229 -12.20 3.39 -5.24
C GLY A 229 -13.17 4.45 -4.76
N VAL A 230 -14.35 4.03 -4.33
CA VAL A 230 -15.36 4.92 -3.74
C VAL A 230 -15.70 4.39 -2.35
N TYR A 231 -15.80 5.29 -1.38
CA TYR A 231 -16.28 4.94 -0.05
C TYR A 231 -17.59 5.66 0.24
N GLU A 232 -18.62 4.89 0.55
CA GLU A 232 -19.94 5.41 0.90
C GLU A 232 -20.11 5.34 2.42
N ARG A 233 -19.91 6.49 3.08
CA ARG A 233 -19.90 6.61 4.55
C ARG A 233 -21.21 6.17 5.20
N GLN A 234 -22.36 6.45 4.58
CA GLN A 234 -23.68 6.09 5.12
C GLN A 234 -23.89 4.58 5.20
N GLN A 235 -23.34 3.84 4.24
CA GLN A 235 -23.48 2.39 4.17
C GLN A 235 -22.25 1.65 4.71
N GLY A 236 -21.14 2.36 4.97
CA GLY A 236 -19.85 1.76 5.32
C GLY A 236 -19.32 0.84 4.22
N LEU A 237 -19.70 1.10 2.96
CA LEU A 237 -19.39 0.28 1.80
C LEU A 237 -18.22 0.87 1.01
N GLY A 238 -17.25 0.04 0.69
CA GLY A 238 -16.14 0.36 -0.20
C GLY A 238 -16.35 -0.31 -1.55
N TYR A 239 -16.27 0.46 -2.62
CA TYR A 239 -16.47 0.01 -3.99
C TYR A 239 -15.21 0.23 -4.82
N LEU A 240 -15.00 -0.61 -5.82
CA LEU A 240 -14.08 -0.36 -6.92
C LEU A 240 -14.88 -0.07 -8.17
N LEU A 241 -14.42 0.92 -8.94
CA LEU A 241 -15.10 1.39 -10.13
C LEU A 241 -14.62 0.63 -11.37
N PHE A 242 -15.45 -0.28 -11.85
CA PHE A 242 -15.27 -1.01 -13.11
C PHE A 242 -15.98 -0.27 -14.25
N GLU A 243 -15.80 -0.78 -15.47
CA GLU A 243 -16.65 -0.42 -16.61
C GLU A 243 -17.84 -1.39 -16.72
N ASP A 244 -18.96 -0.88 -17.20
CA ASP A 244 -20.07 -1.70 -17.73
C ASP A 244 -19.88 -1.97 -19.23
N ASP A 245 -20.83 -2.67 -19.86
CA ASP A 245 -20.78 -3.00 -21.29
C ASP A 245 -20.90 -1.76 -22.22
N ASN A 246 -21.26 -0.59 -21.66
CA ASN A 246 -21.36 0.69 -22.36
C ASN A 246 -20.19 1.64 -22.05
N HIS A 247 -19.11 1.13 -21.43
CA HIS A 247 -17.97 1.92 -20.95
C HIS A 247 -18.34 2.97 -19.89
N GLN A 248 -19.46 2.80 -19.18
CA GLN A 248 -19.89 3.65 -18.07
C GLN A 248 -19.48 3.05 -16.73
N LYS A 249 -19.60 3.84 -15.66
CA LYS A 249 -19.33 3.43 -14.28
C LYS A 249 -20.14 2.21 -13.86
N ASP A 250 -19.45 1.17 -13.42
CA ASP A 250 -20.01 0.08 -12.62
C ASP A 250 -19.38 0.08 -11.21
N LEU A 251 -20.17 0.39 -10.19
CA LEU A 251 -19.73 0.36 -8.80
C LEU A 251 -19.79 -1.07 -8.26
N VAL A 252 -18.62 -1.70 -8.13
CA VAL A 252 -18.50 -3.07 -7.67
C VAL A 252 -18.10 -3.10 -6.19
N ASP A 253 -18.95 -3.72 -5.37
CA ASP A 253 -18.65 -3.93 -3.94
C ASP A 253 -17.36 -4.75 -3.76
N ALA A 254 -16.46 -4.25 -2.92
CA ALA A 254 -15.25 -4.92 -2.50
C ALA A 254 -15.50 -6.34 -1.95
N ASP A 255 -16.64 -6.62 -1.32
CA ASP A 255 -16.98 -7.95 -0.80
C ASP A 255 -17.22 -8.97 -1.95
N ARG A 256 -17.83 -8.51 -3.04
CA ARG A 256 -18.05 -9.33 -4.25
C ARG A 256 -16.72 -9.68 -4.92
N ILE A 257 -15.81 -8.71 -5.00
CA ILE A 257 -14.46 -8.91 -5.53
C ILE A 257 -13.67 -9.85 -4.62
N GLY A 258 -13.68 -9.61 -3.31
CA GLY A 258 -12.96 -10.43 -2.35
C GLY A 258 -13.41 -11.88 -2.36
N THR A 259 -14.72 -12.12 -2.45
CA THR A 259 -15.30 -13.47 -2.61
C THR A 259 -14.81 -14.13 -3.90
N LEU A 260 -14.80 -13.40 -5.02
CA LEU A 260 -14.30 -13.91 -6.29
C LEU A 260 -12.82 -14.29 -6.20
N LEU A 261 -11.98 -13.41 -5.66
CA LEU A 261 -10.54 -13.67 -5.49
C LEU A 261 -10.28 -14.86 -4.56
N GLN A 262 -11.02 -14.96 -3.45
CA GLN A 262 -10.92 -16.08 -2.52
C GLN A 262 -11.29 -17.41 -3.20
N GLN A 263 -12.40 -17.47 -3.94
CA GLN A 263 -12.84 -18.67 -4.67
C GLN A 263 -11.79 -19.18 -5.65
N HIS A 264 -11.03 -18.27 -6.25
CA HIS A 264 -9.97 -18.57 -7.20
C HIS A 264 -8.56 -18.62 -6.58
N HIS A 265 -8.48 -18.62 -5.23
CA HIS A 265 -7.24 -18.70 -4.47
C HIS A 265 -6.20 -17.61 -4.84
N ILE A 266 -6.66 -16.42 -5.22
CA ILE A 266 -5.80 -15.27 -5.49
C ILE A 266 -5.40 -14.65 -4.14
N PRO A 267 -4.13 -14.77 -3.70
CA PRO A 267 -3.74 -14.42 -2.33
C PRO A 267 -3.44 -12.93 -2.16
N LEU A 268 -3.24 -12.20 -3.26
CA LEU A 268 -2.84 -10.79 -3.25
C LEU A 268 -3.55 -9.99 -4.35
N MET A 269 -4.13 -8.86 -3.93
CA MET A 269 -4.61 -7.80 -4.80
C MET A 269 -3.81 -6.51 -4.56
N VAL A 270 -3.39 -5.85 -5.63
CA VAL A 270 -2.76 -4.52 -5.57
C VAL A 270 -3.77 -3.49 -6.06
N LEU A 271 -3.99 -2.44 -5.27
CA LEU A 271 -4.89 -1.32 -5.57
C LEU A 271 -4.04 -0.07 -5.78
N ASN A 272 -3.91 0.33 -7.04
CA ASN A 272 -3.34 1.63 -7.38
C ASN A 272 -4.45 2.67 -7.47
N ALA A 273 -4.30 3.75 -6.69
CA ALA A 273 -5.18 4.90 -6.71
C ALA A 273 -4.81 5.83 -7.87
N CYS A 274 -5.71 6.01 -8.83
CA CYS A 274 -5.75 7.20 -9.67
C CYS A 274 -6.79 8.18 -9.10
N GLN A 275 -6.46 9.47 -9.13
CA GLN A 275 -7.24 10.68 -8.78
C GLN A 275 -8.71 10.53 -8.36
N SER A 276 -9.10 11.12 -7.22
CA SER A 276 -10.48 11.62 -7.03
C SER A 276 -10.44 13.14 -6.90
N GLY A 277 -10.86 13.84 -7.94
CA GLY A 277 -11.12 15.27 -7.86
C GLY A 277 -12.13 15.56 -6.74
N LYS A 278 -11.78 16.52 -5.87
CA LYS A 278 -12.67 17.19 -4.90
C LYS A 278 -13.61 16.26 -4.10
N GLN A 279 -13.09 15.42 -3.21
CA GLN A 279 -13.86 15.01 -2.03
C GLN A 279 -12.97 15.09 -0.78
N GLU A 280 -13.42 15.88 0.19
CA GLU A 280 -12.74 16.24 1.44
C GLU A 280 -12.79 15.13 2.52
N GLU A 281 -13.14 13.88 2.18
CA GLU A 281 -13.28 12.82 3.18
C GLU A 281 -12.50 11.54 2.84
N ALA A 282 -11.90 10.96 3.88
CA ALA A 282 -11.24 9.67 4.04
C ALA A 282 -10.87 8.89 2.75
N ASN A 283 -9.56 8.61 2.59
CA ASN A 283 -9.02 7.73 1.55
C ASN A 283 -9.85 6.42 1.40
N PRO A 284 -10.58 6.25 0.28
CA PRO A 284 -11.53 5.16 0.10
C PRO A 284 -10.84 3.79 0.03
N TYR A 285 -9.57 3.74 -0.37
CA TYR A 285 -8.83 2.47 -0.51
C TYR A 285 -8.52 1.80 0.81
N ALA A 286 -8.38 2.56 1.90
CA ALA A 286 -8.25 1.97 3.23
C ALA A 286 -9.50 1.14 3.59
N SER A 287 -10.69 1.63 3.21
CA SER A 287 -11.96 0.93 3.44
C SER A 287 -12.14 -0.27 2.50
N VAL A 288 -11.79 -0.12 1.22
CA VAL A 288 -11.84 -1.20 0.21
C VAL A 288 -10.88 -2.32 0.57
N ALA A 289 -9.63 -1.98 0.90
CA ALA A 289 -8.63 -2.96 1.34
C ALA A 289 -9.12 -3.70 2.59
N ALA A 290 -9.72 -2.98 3.54
CA ALA A 290 -10.26 -3.60 4.73
C ALA A 290 -11.38 -4.61 4.41
N ARG A 291 -12.29 -4.26 3.50
CA ARG A 291 -13.37 -5.15 3.04
C ARG A 291 -12.86 -6.37 2.30
N LEU A 292 -11.92 -6.20 1.36
CA LEU A 292 -11.27 -7.31 0.66
C LEU A 292 -10.62 -8.32 1.63
N ILE A 293 -9.94 -7.81 2.67
CA ILE A 293 -9.36 -8.64 3.73
C ILE A 293 -10.46 -9.37 4.54
N ARG A 294 -11.56 -8.70 4.88
CA ARG A 294 -12.71 -9.34 5.55
C ARG A 294 -13.37 -10.42 4.69
N ALA A 295 -13.50 -10.18 3.39
CA ALA A 295 -14.03 -11.11 2.41
C ALA A 295 -13.11 -12.31 2.13
N GLY A 296 -11.88 -12.31 2.66
CA GLY A 296 -11.00 -13.48 2.68
C GLY A 296 -9.75 -13.37 1.83
N VAL A 297 -9.51 -12.24 1.15
CA VAL A 297 -8.25 -12.00 0.42
C VAL A 297 -7.09 -12.02 1.42
N GLY A 298 -5.99 -12.72 1.08
CA GLY A 298 -4.88 -12.91 2.01
C GLY A 298 -4.11 -11.63 2.32
N SER A 299 -3.77 -10.87 1.28
CA SER A 299 -3.04 -9.60 1.34
C SER A 299 -3.64 -8.60 0.36
N VAL A 300 -3.70 -7.33 0.75
CA VAL A 300 -4.05 -6.21 -0.12
C VAL A 300 -3.00 -5.14 0.04
N LEU A 301 -2.35 -4.76 -1.05
CA LEU A 301 -1.49 -3.59 -1.09
C LEU A 301 -2.30 -2.43 -1.65
N ALA A 302 -2.51 -1.39 -0.84
CA ALA A 302 -3.25 -0.19 -1.24
C ALA A 302 -2.32 1.01 -1.29
N MET A 303 -2.40 1.78 -2.36
CA MET A 303 -1.79 3.11 -2.43
C MET A 303 -2.74 4.11 -1.76
N ASN A 304 -2.29 4.74 -0.67
CA ASN A 304 -3.18 5.59 0.13
C ASN A 304 -3.49 6.95 -0.49
N TYR A 305 -2.72 7.33 -1.51
CA TYR A 305 -2.83 8.57 -2.23
C TYR A 305 -2.55 8.31 -3.70
N SER A 306 -2.92 9.25 -4.56
CA SER A 306 -2.57 9.25 -5.98
C SER A 306 -1.05 9.06 -6.16
N VAL A 307 -0.67 8.06 -6.96
CA VAL A 307 0.75 7.75 -7.20
C VAL A 307 1.20 8.35 -8.52
N LEU A 308 2.26 9.16 -8.47
CA LEU A 308 2.88 9.68 -9.69
C LEU A 308 3.45 8.55 -10.54
N VAL A 309 3.33 8.68 -11.86
CA VAL A 309 3.83 7.74 -12.87
C VAL A 309 5.21 7.17 -12.52
N VAL A 310 6.19 8.04 -12.26
CA VAL A 310 7.57 7.63 -11.98
C VAL A 310 7.70 6.94 -10.61
N ALA A 311 6.91 7.34 -9.63
CA ALA A 311 6.85 6.64 -8.34
C ALA A 311 6.28 5.23 -8.52
N ALA A 312 5.16 5.10 -9.25
CA ALA A 312 4.53 3.82 -9.56
C ALA A 312 5.51 2.88 -10.27
N GLN A 313 6.26 3.35 -11.27
CA GLN A 313 7.29 2.56 -11.97
C GLN A 313 8.34 2.00 -11.01
N LYS A 314 8.95 2.88 -10.22
CA LYS A 314 10.02 2.51 -9.28
C LYS A 314 9.53 1.50 -8.26
N PHE A 315 8.35 1.77 -7.69
CA PHE A 315 7.74 0.90 -6.70
C PHE A 315 7.41 -0.47 -7.29
N VAL A 316 6.68 -0.51 -8.41
CA VAL A 316 6.23 -1.74 -9.08
C VAL A 316 7.40 -2.62 -9.48
N ALA A 317 8.45 -2.05 -10.08
CA ALA A 317 9.63 -2.80 -10.50
C ALA A 317 10.28 -3.51 -9.30
N ALA A 318 10.50 -2.77 -8.21
CA ALA A 318 11.09 -3.32 -6.99
C ALA A 318 10.16 -4.32 -6.27
N PHE A 319 8.85 -4.04 -6.23
CA PHE A 319 7.84 -4.87 -5.59
C PHE A 319 7.68 -6.23 -6.29
N TYR A 320 7.35 -6.22 -7.59
CA TYR A 320 7.17 -7.47 -8.34
C TYR A 320 8.48 -8.21 -8.55
N GLY A 321 9.61 -7.51 -8.68
CA GLY A 321 10.93 -8.12 -8.68
C GLY A 321 11.22 -8.83 -7.36
N GLY A 322 10.93 -8.18 -6.23
CA GLY A 322 11.00 -8.79 -4.90
C GLY A 322 10.19 -10.08 -4.81
N LEU A 323 8.92 -10.04 -5.18
CA LEU A 323 8.04 -11.23 -5.18
C LEU A 323 8.58 -12.35 -6.07
N ALA A 324 9.02 -12.03 -7.29
CA ALA A 324 9.57 -13.02 -8.21
C ALA A 324 10.88 -13.64 -7.69
N THR A 325 11.65 -12.90 -6.89
CA THR A 325 12.87 -13.39 -6.22
C THR A 325 12.62 -14.08 -4.87
N GLY A 326 11.36 -14.36 -4.51
CA GLY A 326 11.00 -15.14 -3.32
C GLY A 326 10.87 -14.32 -2.04
N ALA A 327 10.82 -12.99 -2.11
CA ALA A 327 10.51 -12.16 -0.94
C ALA A 327 9.07 -12.41 -0.46
N THR A 328 8.84 -12.27 0.85
CA THR A 328 7.47 -12.14 1.38
C THR A 328 6.78 -10.90 0.82
N VAL A 329 5.45 -10.84 0.89
CA VAL A 329 4.71 -9.63 0.48
C VAL A 329 5.20 -8.40 1.25
N GLY A 330 5.43 -8.51 2.57
CA GLY A 330 5.98 -7.42 3.39
C GLY A 330 7.36 -6.94 2.90
N GLN A 331 8.30 -7.86 2.70
CA GLN A 331 9.63 -7.52 2.19
C GLN A 331 9.60 -6.92 0.78
N ALA A 332 8.71 -7.40 -0.09
CA ALA A 332 8.52 -6.82 -1.41
C ALA A 332 8.01 -5.37 -1.34
N VAL A 333 7.09 -5.07 -0.41
CA VAL A 333 6.67 -3.69 -0.14
C VAL A 333 7.85 -2.85 0.32
N ASP A 334 8.66 -3.35 1.26
CA ASP A 334 9.83 -2.64 1.78
C ASP A 334 10.86 -2.36 0.68
N ASN A 335 11.11 -3.30 -0.24
CA ASN A 335 11.94 -3.07 -1.44
C ASN A 335 11.41 -1.91 -2.28
N GLY A 336 10.08 -1.83 -2.47
CA GLY A 336 9.44 -0.71 -3.12
C GLY A 336 9.64 0.61 -2.38
N ARG A 337 9.55 0.61 -1.04
CA ARG A 337 9.82 1.80 -0.21
C ARG A 337 11.27 2.25 -0.32
N PHE A 338 12.23 1.33 -0.31
CA PHE A 338 13.64 1.63 -0.55
C PHE A 338 13.86 2.26 -1.91
N ALA A 339 13.23 1.74 -2.97
CA ALA A 339 13.35 2.31 -4.31
C ALA A 339 12.82 3.76 -4.39
N LEU A 340 11.71 4.05 -3.70
CA LEU A 340 11.15 5.40 -3.59
C LEU A 340 12.03 6.34 -2.75
N LEU A 341 12.56 5.86 -1.63
CA LEU A 341 13.45 6.63 -0.75
C LEU A 341 14.78 6.95 -1.44
N ALA A 342 15.39 5.98 -2.13
CA ALA A 342 16.67 6.13 -2.80
C ALA A 342 16.63 7.11 -3.98
N ASN A 343 15.46 7.32 -4.58
CA ASN A 343 15.31 8.25 -5.69
C ASN A 343 14.01 9.05 -5.59
N THR A 344 14.12 10.27 -5.06
CA THR A 344 13.01 11.22 -4.89
C THR A 344 12.63 11.99 -6.15
N ASN A 345 13.36 11.89 -7.27
CA ASN A 345 13.00 12.60 -8.50
C ASN A 345 11.71 12.01 -9.13
N ARG A 346 10.74 12.85 -9.46
CA ARG A 346 9.44 12.44 -10.03
C ARG A 346 9.24 12.89 -11.47
N HIS A 347 9.67 14.09 -11.80
CA HIS A 347 9.71 14.59 -13.18
C HIS A 347 10.55 15.86 -13.24
N THR A 348 10.85 16.30 -14.46
CA THR A 348 11.57 17.53 -14.73
C THR A 348 10.59 18.57 -15.27
N VAL A 349 10.65 19.80 -14.77
CA VAL A 349 9.94 20.96 -15.31
C VAL A 349 10.92 21.94 -15.92
N THR A 350 10.57 22.54 -17.05
CA THR A 350 11.34 23.64 -17.64
C THR A 350 10.83 24.97 -17.10
N ARG A 351 11.73 25.78 -16.53
CA ARG A 351 11.46 27.11 -15.98
C ARG A 351 12.31 28.16 -16.68
N ARG A 352 12.10 29.43 -16.32
CA ARG A 352 12.94 30.57 -16.74
C ARG A 352 13.55 31.24 -15.52
N ASP A 353 14.82 31.61 -15.60
CA ASP A 353 15.50 32.40 -14.56
C ASP A 353 15.12 33.89 -14.64
N GLU A 354 15.74 34.72 -13.79
CA GLU A 354 15.51 36.18 -13.74
C GLU A 354 15.84 36.88 -15.06
N ASP A 355 16.79 36.33 -15.82
CA ASP A 355 17.22 36.82 -17.14
C ASP A 355 16.36 36.24 -18.29
N GLY A 356 15.39 35.39 -17.97
CA GLY A 356 14.48 34.76 -18.93
C GLY A 356 15.04 33.52 -19.63
N ASN A 357 16.22 33.02 -19.27
CA ASN A 357 16.82 31.82 -19.85
C ASN A 357 16.16 30.55 -19.33
N PRO A 358 15.89 29.56 -20.19
CA PRO A 358 15.28 28.31 -19.76
C PRO A 358 16.27 27.47 -18.93
N TYR A 359 15.80 26.87 -17.84
CA TYR A 359 16.54 25.87 -17.08
C TYR A 359 15.63 24.70 -16.68
N GLU A 360 16.22 23.53 -16.49
CA GLU A 360 15.51 22.34 -16.04
C GLU A 360 15.58 22.21 -14.51
N GLU A 361 14.43 21.99 -13.89
CA GLU A 361 14.30 21.76 -12.45
C GLU A 361 13.69 20.38 -12.19
N GLN A 362 14.31 19.61 -11.30
CA GLN A 362 13.77 18.33 -10.85
C GLN A 362 12.75 18.53 -9.74
N VAL A 363 11.54 18.03 -9.96
CA VAL A 363 10.50 17.95 -8.94
C VAL A 363 10.76 16.71 -8.11
N LYS A 364 11.16 16.92 -6.86
CA LYS A 364 11.45 15.86 -5.89
C LYS A 364 10.26 15.67 -4.96
N LEU A 365 9.98 14.41 -4.62
CA LEU A 365 8.96 14.03 -3.67
C LEU A 365 9.46 12.89 -2.77
N ARG A 366 9.22 13.04 -1.48
CA ARG A 366 9.42 12.06 -0.40
C ARG A 366 8.13 11.29 -0.17
N ASP A 367 7.97 10.13 -0.80
CA ASP A 367 6.69 9.42 -0.89
C ASP A 367 6.81 7.90 -0.62
N TRP A 368 7.90 7.45 0.02
CA TRP A 368 8.12 6.02 0.33
C TRP A 368 7.01 5.43 1.22
N PHE A 369 6.26 6.27 1.93
CA PHE A 369 5.20 5.90 2.86
C PHE A 369 3.80 5.80 2.20
N LEU A 370 3.71 5.97 0.87
CA LEU A 370 2.48 5.78 0.09
C LEU A 370 1.85 4.38 0.22
N PRO A 371 2.63 3.28 0.09
CA PRO A 371 2.05 1.95 -0.02
C PRO A 371 1.72 1.39 1.36
N ALA A 372 0.45 1.10 1.61
CA ALA A 372 -0.06 0.49 2.82
C ALA A 372 -0.42 -0.98 2.59
N LEU A 373 0.19 -1.86 3.37
CA LEU A 373 -0.07 -3.30 3.31
C LEU A 373 -1.12 -3.70 4.36
N TYR A 374 -2.18 -4.35 3.90
CA TYR A 374 -3.20 -4.99 4.72
C TYR A 374 -3.08 -6.51 4.60
N GLN A 375 -3.10 -7.24 5.71
CA GLN A 375 -3.05 -8.71 5.70
C GLN A 375 -3.97 -9.31 6.77
N ARG A 376 -4.51 -10.49 6.48
CA ARG A 376 -5.37 -11.24 7.41
C ARG A 376 -4.61 -11.78 8.61
N ALA A 377 -3.60 -12.63 8.40
CA ALA A 377 -2.80 -13.18 9.49
C ALA A 377 -1.42 -13.65 9.03
N ALA A 378 -1.36 -14.41 7.93
CA ALA A 378 -0.08 -14.82 7.35
C ALA A 378 0.65 -13.63 6.70
N ASN A 379 1.98 -13.66 6.75
CA ASN A 379 2.83 -12.87 5.85
C ASN A 379 3.54 -13.86 4.91
N PRO A 380 2.90 -14.28 3.81
CA PRO A 380 3.32 -15.43 3.04
C PRO A 380 4.50 -15.11 2.13
N VAL A 381 5.40 -16.09 1.98
CA VAL A 381 6.23 -16.20 0.77
C VAL A 381 5.33 -16.77 -0.31
N LEU A 382 5.06 -15.98 -1.35
CA LEU A 382 4.12 -16.38 -2.40
C LEU A 382 4.74 -17.35 -3.42
N PHE A 383 6.05 -17.31 -3.63
CA PHE A 383 6.72 -18.07 -4.69
C PHE A 383 7.83 -18.96 -4.15
N ASP A 384 7.85 -20.22 -4.58
CA ASP A 384 8.91 -21.17 -4.26
C ASP A 384 10.04 -21.10 -5.30
N GLN A 385 11.26 -20.81 -4.84
CA GLN A 385 12.46 -20.68 -5.68
C GLN A 385 13.03 -22.03 -6.15
N THR A 386 12.61 -23.16 -5.56
CA THR A 386 13.17 -24.49 -5.88
C THR A 386 12.88 -24.96 -7.31
N THR A 387 12.02 -24.26 -8.06
CA THR A 387 11.65 -24.57 -9.46
C THR A 387 12.08 -23.51 -10.47
N ALA A 388 12.79 -22.46 -10.04
CA ALA A 388 13.28 -21.43 -10.96
C ALA A 388 14.48 -21.97 -11.78
N PRO A 389 14.55 -21.72 -13.11
CA PRO A 389 15.76 -22.02 -13.87
C PRO A 389 16.95 -21.23 -13.29
N PRO A 390 18.18 -21.78 -13.32
CA PRO A 390 19.35 -21.16 -12.72
C PRO A 390 19.57 -19.76 -13.30
N ARG A 391 19.93 -18.80 -12.44
CA ARG A 391 20.29 -17.43 -12.82
C ARG A 391 21.37 -17.45 -13.91
N PRO A 392 21.28 -16.63 -14.97
CA PRO A 392 22.43 -16.37 -15.82
C PRO A 392 23.53 -15.73 -14.95
N ALA A 393 24.70 -16.34 -14.95
CA ALA A 393 25.87 -15.83 -14.23
C ALA A 393 26.25 -14.45 -14.80
N PHE A 394 26.24 -13.42 -13.96
CA PHE A 394 26.87 -12.15 -14.33
C PHE A 394 28.39 -12.37 -14.41
N PRO A 395 29.07 -11.88 -15.45
CA PRO A 395 30.52 -11.95 -15.52
C PRO A 395 31.12 -11.15 -14.36
N THR A 396 31.89 -11.83 -13.52
CA THR A 396 32.75 -11.21 -12.53
C THR A 396 33.71 -10.27 -13.24
N ARG A 397 33.71 -8.98 -12.88
CA ARG A 397 34.74 -8.05 -13.32
C ARG A 397 36.09 -8.56 -12.80
N SER A 398 36.95 -8.97 -13.74
CA SER A 398 38.38 -9.21 -13.56
C SER A 398 39.14 -7.91 -13.37
#